data_AF-A0A7X9G2P6-F1
#
_entry.id   AF-A0A7X9G2P6-F1
#
_cell.length_a   1.000
_cell.length_b   1.000
_cell.length_c   1.000
_cell.angle_alpha   90.00
_cell.angle_beta   90.00
_cell.angle_gamma   90.00
#
_symmetry.space_group_name_H-M   'P 1'
#
loop_
_entity.id
_entity.type
_entity.pdbx_description
1 polymer ?
#
loop_
_entity_poly.entity_id
_entity_poly.type
_entity_poly.pdbx_seq_one_letter_code
_entity_poly.pdbx_strand_id
1 'polypeptide(L)'
;MKTVTTELLPNGNLQVSVPLSVKQRGGGTRIIVPGEEAADPSRQAFLLAVARGRRWQQLIDAGKVENIKALAALIGRDFSYVARVIRLSMLAPEIIGRVIDGECINGLSVALARRTIPDLWSEQVELLTQ
;
A
#
# COMPACT_ATOMS: atom_id res chain seq x y z
N MET A 1 15.90 22.32 12.31
CA MET A 1 15.21 22.12 11.01
C MET A 1 16.11 22.71 9.94
N LYS A 2 16.63 21.91 9.01
CA LYS A 2 17.37 22.47 7.86
C LYS A 2 16.30 22.88 6.83
N THR A 3 16.32 24.12 6.39
CA THR A 3 15.36 24.69 5.43
C THR A 3 15.90 24.57 4.01
N VAL A 4 15.03 24.59 3.00
CA VAL A 4 15.46 24.67 1.60
C VAL A 4 16.09 26.05 1.36
N THR A 5 17.36 26.09 0.94
CA THR A 5 18.05 27.34 0.60
C THR A 5 18.16 27.44 -0.91
N THR A 6 17.76 28.57 -1.49
CA THR A 6 17.89 28.84 -2.93
C THR A 6 18.80 30.05 -3.13
N GLU A 7 19.86 29.90 -3.90
CA GLU A 7 20.85 30.95 -4.17
C GLU A 7 21.09 31.10 -5.68
N LEU A 8 21.17 32.33 -6.16
CA LEU A 8 21.55 32.62 -7.56
C LEU A 8 23.08 32.74 -7.63
N LEU A 9 23.70 31.88 -8.42
CA LEU A 9 25.14 31.84 -8.60
C LEU A 9 25.61 32.97 -9.53
N PRO A 10 26.87 33.43 -9.39
CA PRO A 10 27.43 34.52 -10.22
C PRO A 10 27.48 34.22 -11.73
N ASN A 11 27.40 32.95 -12.11
CA ASN A 11 27.32 32.49 -13.50
C ASN A 11 25.88 32.48 -14.06
N GLY A 12 24.90 32.98 -13.31
CA GLY A 12 23.49 33.00 -13.69
C GLY A 12 22.72 31.70 -13.41
N ASN A 13 23.38 30.66 -12.87
CA ASN A 13 22.71 29.41 -12.51
C ASN A 13 22.04 29.49 -11.15
N LEU A 14 21.02 28.66 -10.92
CA LEU A 14 20.26 28.65 -9.66
C LEU A 14 20.62 27.40 -8.86
N GLN A 15 21.15 27.57 -7.65
CA GLN A 15 21.51 26.49 -6.73
C GLN A 15 20.41 26.31 -5.67
N VAL A 16 19.77 25.14 -5.66
CA VAL A 16 18.78 24.76 -4.64
C VAL A 16 19.38 23.70 -3.72
N SER A 17 19.51 24.03 -2.44
CA SER A 17 19.96 23.11 -1.40
C SER A 17 18.76 22.58 -0.63
N VAL A 18 18.38 21.32 -0.88
CA VAL A 18 17.32 20.62 -0.16
C VAL A 18 17.96 19.67 0.86
N PRO A 19 17.64 19.77 2.16
CA PRO A 19 18.10 18.79 3.12
C PRO A 19 17.36 17.49 2.87
N LEU A 20 18.07 16.38 2.69
CA LEU A 20 17.50 15.05 2.47
C LEU A 20 18.07 14.09 3.51
N SER A 21 17.24 13.20 4.05
CA SER A 21 17.66 12.11 4.93
C SER A 21 17.55 10.78 4.19
N VAL A 22 18.65 10.07 4.00
CA VAL A 22 18.63 8.76 3.34
C VAL A 22 18.50 7.66 4.39
N LYS A 23 17.51 6.78 4.25
CA LYS A 23 17.33 5.61 5.13
C LYS A 23 17.31 4.33 4.29
N GLN A 24 18.17 3.37 4.62
CA GLN A 24 18.20 2.07 3.97
C GLN A 24 17.41 1.04 4.79
N ARG A 25 16.59 0.22 4.12
CA ARG A 25 15.93 -0.97 4.71
C ARG A 25 15.83 -2.06 3.65
N GLY A 26 16.35 -3.25 3.96
CA GLY A 26 16.12 -4.47 3.17
C GLY A 26 16.44 -4.36 1.67
N GLY A 27 17.61 -3.82 1.31
CA GLY A 27 18.10 -3.76 -0.07
C GLY A 27 17.64 -2.55 -0.90
N GLY A 28 16.75 -1.69 -0.38
CA GLY A 28 16.31 -0.46 -1.05
C GLY A 28 16.84 0.81 -0.35
N THR A 29 17.27 1.80 -1.14
CA THR A 29 17.60 3.15 -0.65
C THR A 29 16.38 4.05 -0.73
N ARG A 30 16.00 4.70 0.37
CA ARG A 30 14.88 5.66 0.39
C ARG A 30 15.38 7.06 0.77
N ILE A 31 14.95 8.04 -0.02
CA ILE A 31 15.15 9.47 0.24
C ILE A 31 13.95 9.97 1.04
N ILE A 32 14.19 10.55 2.21
CA ILE A 32 13.17 11.14 3.10
C ILE A 32 13.38 12.65 3.07
N VAL A 33 12.33 13.38 2.69
CA VAL A 33 12.32 14.85 2.73
C VAL A 33 11.94 15.30 4.14
N PRO A 34 12.71 16.17 4.81
CA PRO A 34 12.37 16.72 6.12
C PRO A 34 11.11 17.60 6.03
N GLY A 35 10.11 17.31 6.85
CA GLY A 35 8.84 18.07 6.92
C GLY A 35 7.63 17.27 6.45
N GLU A 36 7.83 16.18 5.73
CA GLU A 36 6.78 15.17 5.50
C GLU A 36 6.90 14.09 6.58
N GLU A 37 5.79 13.76 7.25
CA GLU A 37 5.70 12.50 7.97
C GLU A 37 5.93 11.38 6.95
N ALA A 38 7.00 10.62 7.12
CA ALA A 38 7.27 9.48 6.26
C ALA A 38 6.08 8.51 6.37
N ALA A 39 5.21 8.52 5.36
CA ALA A 39 4.03 7.67 5.31
C ALA A 39 4.45 6.22 5.60
N ASP A 40 3.75 5.57 6.56
CA ASP A 40 4.06 4.18 6.92
C ASP A 40 4.03 3.31 5.65
N PRO A 41 5.18 2.77 5.22
CA PRO A 41 5.26 2.01 3.98
C PRO A 41 4.37 0.76 4.01
N SER A 42 4.17 0.17 5.20
CA SER A 42 3.32 -1.01 5.38
C SER A 42 1.85 -0.64 5.15
N ARG A 43 1.39 0.45 5.76
CA ARG A 43 0.06 1.04 5.52
C ARG A 43 -0.17 1.34 4.05
N GLN A 44 0.77 2.04 3.40
CA GLN A 44 0.64 2.40 1.98
C GLN A 44 0.57 1.15 1.09
N ALA A 45 1.44 0.16 1.34
CA ALA A 45 1.45 -1.09 0.57
C ALA A 45 0.13 -1.87 0.74
N PHE A 46 -0.42 -1.91 1.96
CA PHE A 46 -1.71 -2.54 2.24
C PHE A 46 -2.85 -1.85 1.48
N LEU A 47 -2.98 -0.52 1.59
CA LEU A 47 -4.04 0.24 0.91
C LEU A 47 -3.96 0.10 -0.62
N LEU A 48 -2.75 0.09 -1.19
CA LEU A 48 -2.55 -0.20 -2.61
C LEU A 48 -2.97 -1.62 -2.99
N ALA A 49 -2.71 -2.61 -2.13
CA ALA A 49 -3.17 -3.98 -2.36
C ALA A 49 -4.70 -4.06 -2.35
N VAL A 50 -5.37 -3.43 -1.39
CA VAL A 50 -6.84 -3.34 -1.33
C VAL A 50 -7.39 -2.69 -2.60
N ALA A 51 -6.84 -1.55 -3.01
CA ALA A 51 -7.26 -0.85 -4.23
C ALA A 51 -7.10 -1.71 -5.49
N ARG A 52 -5.96 -2.41 -5.62
CA ARG A 52 -5.73 -3.37 -6.71
C ARG A 52 -6.75 -4.50 -6.68
N GLY A 53 -6.99 -5.10 -5.51
CA GLY A 53 -7.98 -6.15 -5.33
C GLY A 53 -9.37 -5.73 -5.82
N ARG A 54 -9.83 -4.54 -5.41
CA ARG A 54 -11.11 -3.96 -5.88
C ARG A 54 -11.13 -3.78 -7.39
N ARG A 55 -10.08 -3.19 -7.96
CA ARG A 55 -9.99 -2.96 -9.40
C ARG A 55 -10.00 -4.27 -10.20
N TRP A 56 -9.31 -5.29 -9.69
CA TRP A 56 -9.22 -6.61 -10.30
C TRP A 56 -10.55 -7.35 -10.25
N GLN A 57 -11.24 -7.33 -9.11
CA GLN A 57 -12.58 -7.88 -8.98
C GLN A 57 -13.54 -7.20 -9.97
N GLN A 58 -13.53 -5.88 -10.06
CA GLN A 58 -14.33 -5.12 -11.03
C GLN A 58 -14.06 -5.49 -12.49
N LEU A 59 -12.81 -5.83 -12.86
CA LEU A 59 -12.49 -6.28 -14.22
C LEU A 59 -13.15 -7.62 -14.55
N ILE A 60 -13.19 -8.52 -13.56
CA ILE A 60 -13.80 -9.83 -13.68
C ILE A 60 -15.33 -9.68 -13.73
N ASP A 61 -15.91 -8.91 -12.80
CA ASP A 61 -17.35 -8.68 -12.73
C ASP A 61 -17.89 -7.99 -14.00
N ALA A 62 -17.09 -7.09 -14.59
CA ALA A 62 -17.43 -6.42 -15.85
C ALA A 62 -17.21 -7.29 -17.09
N GLY A 63 -16.77 -8.55 -16.95
CA GLY A 63 -16.47 -9.46 -18.06
C GLY A 63 -15.27 -9.06 -18.92
N LYS A 64 -14.48 -8.06 -18.48
CA LYS A 64 -13.28 -7.61 -19.21
C LYS A 64 -12.13 -8.60 -19.08
N VAL A 65 -12.14 -9.40 -18.03
CA VAL A 65 -11.22 -10.52 -17.81
C VAL A 65 -12.05 -11.72 -17.37
N GLU A 66 -11.84 -12.86 -18.00
CA GLU A 66 -12.70 -14.04 -17.83
C GLU A 66 -12.72 -14.58 -16.39
N ASN A 67 -11.55 -14.67 -15.75
CA ASN A 67 -11.41 -15.22 -14.42
C ASN A 67 -10.05 -14.84 -13.80
N ILE A 68 -9.84 -15.23 -12.55
CA ILE A 68 -8.61 -14.95 -11.80
C ILE A 68 -7.36 -15.57 -12.47
N LYS A 69 -7.47 -16.73 -13.14
CA LYS A 69 -6.32 -17.35 -13.85
C LYS A 69 -5.90 -16.51 -15.06
N ALA A 70 -6.86 -16.04 -15.85
CA ALA A 70 -6.60 -15.15 -16.97
C ALA A 70 -5.98 -13.82 -16.49
N LEU A 71 -6.48 -13.27 -15.38
CA LEU A 71 -5.92 -12.07 -14.78
C LEU A 71 -4.47 -12.27 -14.31
N ALA A 72 -4.19 -13.41 -13.69
CA ALA A 72 -2.85 -13.76 -13.21
C ALA A 72 -1.84 -13.86 -14.37
N ALA A 73 -2.24 -14.48 -15.48
CA ALA A 73 -1.44 -14.53 -16.70
C ALA A 73 -1.17 -13.12 -17.27
N LEU A 74 -2.20 -12.26 -17.33
CA LEU A 74 -2.07 -10.89 -17.84
C LEU A 74 -1.10 -10.02 -17.01
N ILE A 75 -1.09 -10.20 -15.69
CA ILE A 75 -0.25 -9.41 -14.76
C ILE A 75 1.14 -10.06 -14.60
N GLY A 76 1.36 -11.27 -15.10
CA GLY A 76 2.62 -12.01 -14.95
C GLY A 76 2.87 -12.44 -13.50
N ARG A 77 1.82 -12.84 -12.77
CA ARG A 77 1.89 -13.27 -11.37
C ARG A 77 1.20 -14.62 -11.20
N ASP A 78 1.52 -15.31 -10.10
CA ASP A 78 0.85 -16.56 -9.74
C ASP A 78 -0.63 -16.31 -9.38
N PHE A 79 -1.46 -17.30 -9.69
CA PHE A 79 -2.88 -17.32 -9.36
C PHE A 79 -3.14 -17.04 -7.87
N SER A 80 -2.38 -17.67 -6.98
CA SER A 80 -2.55 -17.57 -5.53
C SER A 80 -2.28 -16.15 -5.03
N TYR A 81 -1.31 -15.46 -5.61
CA TYR A 81 -1.04 -14.04 -5.35
C TYR A 81 -2.23 -13.16 -5.75
N VAL A 82 -2.76 -13.35 -6.95
CA VAL A 82 -3.89 -12.54 -7.44
C VAL A 82 -5.14 -12.78 -6.59
N ALA A 83 -5.49 -14.05 -6.35
CA ALA A 83 -6.60 -14.43 -5.48
C ALA A 83 -6.47 -13.81 -4.08
N ARG A 84 -5.25 -13.78 -3.53
CA ARG A 84 -4.96 -13.22 -2.21
C ARG A 84 -5.16 -11.70 -2.15
N VAL A 85 -4.72 -10.98 -3.18
CA VAL A 85 -4.91 -9.52 -3.26
C VAL A 85 -6.39 -9.18 -3.45
N ILE A 86 -7.13 -9.98 -4.25
CA ILE A 86 -8.59 -9.83 -4.37
C ILE A 86 -9.26 -10.06 -3.02
N ARG A 87 -8.87 -11.10 -2.26
CA ARG A 87 -9.44 -11.36 -0.92
C ARG A 87 -9.30 -10.18 0.04
N LEU A 88 -8.17 -9.45 0.00
CA LEU A 88 -7.99 -8.25 0.83
C LEU A 88 -9.04 -7.16 0.56
N SER A 89 -9.61 -7.12 -0.65
CA SER A 89 -10.65 -6.16 -1.00
C SER A 89 -12.00 -6.42 -0.33
N MET A 90 -12.20 -7.64 0.21
CA MET A 90 -13.43 -8.09 0.84
C MET A 90 -13.44 -7.90 2.36
N LEU A 91 -12.38 -7.30 2.92
CA LEU A 91 -12.32 -6.93 4.34
C LEU A 91 -13.43 -5.96 4.71
N ALA A 92 -13.88 -6.03 5.96
CA ALA A 92 -14.87 -5.13 6.52
C ALA A 92 -14.47 -3.67 6.26
N PRO A 93 -15.39 -2.81 5.78
CA PRO A 93 -15.09 -1.41 5.52
C PRO A 93 -14.52 -0.67 6.73
N GLU A 94 -14.96 -1.04 7.93
CA GLU A 94 -14.45 -0.49 9.20
C GLU A 94 -12.95 -0.73 9.39
N ILE A 95 -12.47 -1.95 9.13
CA ILE A 95 -11.03 -2.28 9.21
C ILE A 95 -10.25 -1.40 8.24
N ILE A 96 -10.73 -1.26 7.00
CA ILE A 96 -10.07 -0.43 5.98
C ILE A 96 -10.06 1.04 6.42
N GLY A 97 -11.16 1.54 7.02
CA GLY A 97 -11.25 2.88 7.59
C GLY A 97 -10.19 3.13 8.67
N ARG A 98 -10.06 2.22 9.63
CA ARG A 98 -9.05 2.28 10.69
C ARG A 98 -7.62 2.32 10.13
N VAL A 99 -7.34 1.56 9.05
CA VAL A 99 -6.04 1.64 8.36
C VAL A 99 -5.82 3.01 7.73
N ILE A 100 -6.85 3.61 7.13
CA ILE A 100 -6.78 4.95 6.53
C ILE A 100 -6.49 5.99 7.62
N ASP A 101 -7.15 5.86 8.78
CA ASP A 101 -6.96 6.73 9.95
C ASP A 101 -5.60 6.53 10.64
N GLY A 102 -4.81 5.55 10.20
CA GLY A 102 -3.45 5.31 10.66
C GLY A 102 -3.36 4.41 11.88
N GLU A 103 -4.44 3.71 12.24
CA GLU A 103 -4.40 2.74 13.33
C GLU A 103 -3.57 1.51 12.97
N CYS A 104 -2.76 1.06 13.94
CA CYS A 104 -2.00 -0.18 13.82
C CYS A 104 -2.92 -1.37 14.07
N ILE A 105 -3.34 -2.04 13.01
CA ILE A 105 -4.08 -3.31 13.09
C ILE A 105 -3.08 -4.46 13.19
N ASN A 106 -3.40 -5.47 14.01
CA ASN A 106 -2.55 -6.63 14.18
C ASN A 106 -2.34 -7.37 12.85
N GLY A 107 -1.08 -7.39 12.39
CA GLY A 107 -0.69 -8.09 11.16
C GLY A 107 -0.97 -7.34 9.85
N LEU A 108 -1.17 -6.02 9.88
CA LEU A 108 -1.40 -5.11 8.74
C LEU A 108 -0.30 -5.21 7.66
N SER A 109 -0.40 -6.25 6.85
CA SER A 109 0.53 -6.55 5.76
C SER A 109 -0.17 -7.49 4.77
N VAL A 110 0.45 -7.69 3.61
CA VAL A 110 -0.01 -8.71 2.65
C VAL A 110 0.00 -10.13 3.25
N ALA A 111 0.72 -10.35 4.35
CA ALA A 111 0.67 -11.62 5.07
C ALA A 111 -0.68 -11.85 5.76
N LEU A 112 -1.44 -10.80 6.09
CA LEU A 112 -2.81 -10.93 6.60
C LEU A 112 -3.67 -11.79 5.67
N ALA A 113 -3.52 -11.59 4.37
CA ALA A 113 -4.25 -12.31 3.34
C ALA A 113 -3.84 -13.79 3.21
N ARG A 114 -2.76 -14.22 3.88
CA ARG A 114 -2.40 -15.64 4.02
C ARG A 114 -3.14 -16.32 5.16
N ARG A 115 -3.69 -15.55 6.11
CA ARG A 115 -4.48 -16.11 7.22
C ARG A 115 -5.87 -16.48 6.70
N THR A 116 -6.51 -17.41 7.40
CA THR A 116 -7.94 -17.63 7.25
C THR A 116 -8.65 -16.41 7.82
N ILE A 117 -9.36 -15.67 6.97
CA ILE A 117 -10.16 -14.52 7.35
C ILE A 117 -11.62 -14.97 7.25
N PRO A 118 -12.42 -14.83 8.32
CA PRO A 118 -13.83 -15.19 8.27
C PRO A 118 -14.58 -14.39 7.21
N ASP A 119 -15.65 -14.94 6.66
CA ASP A 119 -16.46 -14.23 5.66
C ASP A 119 -17.34 -13.15 6.30
N LEU A 120 -17.78 -13.35 7.55
CA LEU A 120 -18.59 -12.39 8.29
C LEU A 120 -17.75 -11.20 8.77
N TRP A 121 -18.15 -9.99 8.38
CA TRP A 121 -17.45 -8.75 8.75
C TRP A 121 -17.38 -8.53 10.27
N SER A 122 -18.39 -8.91 11.03
CA SER A 122 -18.38 -8.82 12.50
C SER A 122 -17.23 -9.65 13.10
N GLU A 123 -17.05 -10.87 12.62
CA GLU A 123 -15.97 -11.78 13.06
C GLU A 123 -14.60 -11.27 12.59
N GLN A 124 -14.53 -10.64 11.42
CA GLN A 124 -13.29 -10.00 10.94
C GLN A 124 -12.87 -8.86 11.86
N VAL A 125 -13.81 -7.97 12.22
CA VAL A 125 -13.54 -6.84 13.12
C VAL A 125 -13.06 -7.37 14.46
N GLU A 126 -13.79 -8.31 15.06
CA GLU A 126 -13.39 -8.92 16.34
C GLU A 126 -11.98 -9.54 16.29
N LEU A 127 -11.67 -10.31 15.24
CA LEU A 127 -10.38 -11.00 15.10
C LEU A 127 -9.20 -10.04 14.90
N LEU A 128 -9.40 -8.95 14.17
CA LEU A 128 -8.31 -8.09 13.69
C LEU A 128 -8.11 -6.83 14.51
N THR A 129 -9.09 -6.46 15.33
CA THR A 129 -9.07 -5.22 16.12
C THR A 129 -8.87 -5.41 17.62
N GLN A 130 -8.76 -6.66 18.07
CA GLN A 130 -8.14 -7.02 19.35
C GLN A 130 -6.62 -6.80 19.29
#